data_AF-A0A8T6Y5B9-F1
#
_entry.id   AF-A0A8T6Y5B9-F1
#
_cell.length_a   1.000
_cell.length_b   1.000
_cell.length_c   1.000
_cell.angle_alpha   90.00
_cell.angle_beta   90.00
_cell.angle_gamma   90.00
#
_symmetry.space_group_name_H-M   'P 1'
#
loop_
_entity.id
_entity.type
_entity.pdbx_description
1 polymer ?
#
loop_
_entity_poly.entity_id
_entity_poly.type
_entity_poly.pdbx_seq_one_letter_code
_entity_poly.pdbx_strand_id
1 'polypeptide(L)'
;MKRRPLILALGVMLLVVIGAAAWYLASPLFIDRTVEEEFPISLPGESEMEEMSELERQSLATEVMETAQAMPDERMEEPMPTERAPEEVRTGDFVGADSFHQGSGQARIFVLADGTRLLRLEDFMVTNGPDLHVLLATEPSPAGQDDL
;
A
#
# COMPACT_ATOMS: atom_id res chain seq x y z
N MET A 1 -43.26 -29.50 -29.28
CA MET A 1 -42.64 -28.46 -30.13
C MET A 1 -42.26 -27.22 -29.30
N LYS A 2 -41.13 -27.20 -28.57
CA LYS A 2 -40.59 -26.01 -27.86
C LYS A 2 -39.06 -26.01 -27.66
N ARG A 3 -38.30 -26.83 -28.40
CA ARG A 3 -36.84 -27.01 -28.16
C ARG A 3 -35.99 -25.85 -28.69
N ARG A 4 -36.43 -25.15 -29.73
CA ARG A 4 -35.72 -24.00 -30.33
C ARG A 4 -35.50 -22.82 -29.36
N PRO A 5 -36.51 -22.30 -28.64
CA PRO A 5 -36.28 -21.22 -27.68
C PRO A 5 -35.41 -21.68 -26.50
N LEU A 6 -35.49 -22.96 -26.12
CA LEU A 6 -34.63 -23.54 -25.07
C LEU A 6 -33.16 -23.58 -25.50
N ILE A 7 -32.87 -23.99 -26.74
CA ILE A 7 -31.50 -24.02 -27.29
C ILE A 7 -30.93 -22.59 -27.41
N LEU A 8 -31.74 -21.62 -27.85
CA LEU A 8 -31.32 -20.22 -27.90
C LEU A 8 -31.02 -19.67 -26.50
N ALA A 9 -31.89 -19.94 -25.52
CA ALA A 9 -31.67 -19.51 -24.13
C ALA A 9 -30.39 -20.14 -23.55
N LEU A 10 -30.16 -21.43 -23.80
CA LEU A 10 -28.94 -22.12 -23.36
C LEU A 10 -27.68 -21.53 -24.03
N GLY A 11 -27.75 -21.22 -25.33
CA GLY A 11 -26.66 -20.60 -26.07
C GLY A 11 -26.33 -19.20 -25.56
N VAL A 12 -27.33 -18.38 -25.26
CA VAL A 12 -27.13 -17.05 -24.67
C VAL A 12 -26.51 -17.18 -23.28
N MET A 13 -27.00 -18.08 -22.44
CA MET A 13 -26.43 -18.32 -21.11
C MET A 13 -24.97 -18.77 -21.20
N LEU A 14 -24.63 -19.68 -22.13
CA LEU A 14 -23.26 -20.11 -22.36
C LEU A 14 -22.36 -18.95 -22.80
N LEU A 15 -22.84 -18.10 -23.72
CA LEU A 15 -22.12 -16.90 -24.16
C LEU A 15 -21.86 -15.92 -23.01
N VAL A 16 -22.83 -15.72 -22.13
CA VAL A 16 -22.67 -14.85 -20.95
C VAL A 16 -21.60 -15.43 -20.01
N VAL A 17 -21.61 -16.74 -19.75
CA VAL A 17 -20.60 -17.38 -18.90
C VAL A 17 -19.21 -17.28 -19.50
N ILE A 18 -19.07 -17.55 -20.81
CA ILE A 18 -17.79 -17.40 -21.52
C ILE A 18 -17.31 -15.96 -21.49
N GLY A 19 -18.21 -15.00 -21.74
CA GLY A 19 -17.89 -13.57 -21.68
C GLY A 19 -17.42 -13.13 -20.30
N ALA A 20 -18.09 -13.57 -19.23
CA ALA A 20 -17.70 -13.27 -17.86
C ALA A 20 -16.32 -13.89 -17.51
N ALA A 21 -16.08 -15.14 -17.92
CA ALA A 21 -14.79 -15.80 -17.71
C ALA A 21 -13.65 -15.10 -18.48
N ALA A 22 -13.90 -14.75 -19.74
CA ALA A 22 -12.93 -14.02 -20.56
C ALA A 22 -12.61 -12.65 -19.95
N TRP A 23 -13.63 -11.93 -19.46
CA TRP A 23 -13.42 -10.66 -18.77
C TRP A 23 -12.60 -10.83 -17.49
N TYR A 24 -12.93 -11.80 -16.64
CA TYR A 24 -12.19 -12.06 -15.40
C TYR A 24 -10.70 -12.37 -15.63
N LEU A 25 -10.38 -13.10 -16.70
CA LEU A 25 -9.00 -13.44 -17.07
C LEU A 25 -8.24 -12.28 -17.76
N ALA A 26 -8.94 -11.44 -18.52
CA ALA A 26 -8.33 -10.37 -19.29
C ALA A 26 -8.29 -9.03 -18.54
N SER A 27 -9.22 -8.76 -17.63
CA SER A 27 -9.34 -7.48 -16.94
C SER A 27 -8.07 -7.06 -16.19
N PRO A 28 -7.29 -7.97 -15.54
CA PRO A 28 -6.05 -7.59 -14.90
C PRO A 28 -5.01 -6.99 -15.87
N LEU A 29 -5.10 -7.26 -17.17
CA LEU A 29 -4.19 -6.68 -18.17
C LEU A 29 -4.46 -5.20 -18.47
N PHE A 30 -5.61 -4.67 -18.02
CA PHE A 30 -6.06 -3.31 -18.34
C PHE A 30 -6.43 -2.47 -17.11
N ILE A 31 -6.50 -3.07 -15.93
CA ILE A 31 -6.94 -2.41 -14.70
C ILE A 31 -5.80 -2.42 -13.70
N ASP A 32 -5.28 -1.23 -13.43
CA ASP A 32 -4.22 -1.03 -12.45
C ASP A 32 -4.80 -0.67 -11.08
N ARG A 33 -4.06 -1.04 -10.03
CA ARG A 33 -4.38 -0.69 -8.65
C ARG A 33 -3.25 0.14 -8.06
N THR A 34 -3.57 1.40 -7.71
CA THR A 34 -2.67 2.28 -6.96
C THR A 34 -2.96 2.17 -5.47
N VAL A 35 -1.89 2.12 -4.67
CA VAL A 35 -1.96 2.12 -3.21
C VAL A 35 -1.09 3.26 -2.71
N GLU A 36 -1.70 4.19 -2.00
CA GLU A 36 -1.02 5.32 -1.36
C GLU A 36 -1.16 5.13 0.15
N GLU A 37 -0.03 4.97 0.82
CA GLU A 37 0.04 4.76 2.27
C GLU A 37 0.74 5.95 2.93
N GLU A 38 0.09 6.49 3.97
CA GLU A 38 0.68 7.51 4.83
C GLU A 38 1.72 6.89 5.77
N PHE A 39 2.59 7.73 6.32
CA PHE A 39 3.52 7.23 7.33
C PHE A 39 2.74 6.79 8.59
N PRO A 40 3.14 5.67 9.22
CA PRO A 40 2.43 5.10 10.36
C PRO A 40 2.46 6.01 11.61
N ILE A 41 3.32 7.04 11.61
CA ILE A 41 3.33 8.12 12.60
C ILE A 41 3.22 9.43 11.82
N SER A 42 1.99 9.87 11.60
CA SER A 42 1.68 11.16 11.01
C SER A 42 1.06 12.03 12.11
N LEU A 43 1.86 12.85 12.77
CA LEU A 43 1.30 14.10 13.31
C LEU A 43 1.03 14.98 12.10
N PRO A 44 -0.09 15.74 12.05
CA PRO A 44 -0.35 16.64 10.94
C PRO A 44 0.89 17.48 10.69
N GLY A 45 1.38 17.50 9.45
CA GLY A 45 2.59 18.22 9.10
C GLY A 45 2.44 19.70 9.44
N GLU A 46 3.54 20.45 9.61
CA GLU A 46 3.46 21.90 9.88
C GLU A 46 2.54 22.63 8.88
N SER A 47 2.55 22.21 7.62
CA SER A 47 1.65 22.72 6.57
C SER A 47 0.17 22.42 6.81
N GLU A 48 -0.17 21.22 7.28
CA GLU A 48 -1.56 20.85 7.58
C GLU A 48 -2.04 21.53 8.86
N MET A 49 -1.14 21.72 9.84
CA MET A 49 -1.40 22.52 11.03
C MET A 49 -1.58 24.00 10.71
N GLU A 50 -0.94 24.54 9.68
CA GLU A 50 -1.12 25.91 9.20
C GLU A 50 -2.42 26.10 8.39
N GLU A 51 -2.90 25.05 7.71
CA GLU A 51 -4.15 25.07 6.96
C GLU A 51 -5.40 24.82 7.83
N MET A 52 -5.24 24.15 8.99
CA MET A 52 -6.32 24.02 9.97
C MET A 52 -6.72 25.37 10.56
N SER A 53 -8.02 25.55 10.81
CA SER A 53 -8.47 26.74 11.52
C SER A 53 -7.91 26.76 12.94
N GLU A 54 -7.65 27.97 13.47
CA GLU A 54 -7.21 28.16 14.85
C GLU A 54 -8.13 27.44 15.86
N LEU A 55 -9.42 27.35 15.53
CA LEU A 55 -10.42 26.66 16.34
C LEU A 55 -10.21 25.14 16.39
N GLU A 56 -9.90 24.52 15.24
CA GLU A 56 -9.60 23.09 15.15
C GLU A 56 -8.28 22.75 15.84
N ARG A 57 -7.26 23.61 15.71
CA ARG A 57 -5.99 23.45 16.46
C ARG A 57 -6.23 23.49 17.97
N GLN A 58 -7.03 24.45 18.44
CA GLN A 58 -7.35 24.58 19.87
C GLN A 58 -8.19 23.41 20.40
N SER A 59 -9.14 22.88 19.61
CA SER A 59 -9.89 21.70 20.00
C SER A 59 -9.02 20.46 20.06
N LEU A 60 -8.14 20.26 19.07
CA LEU A 60 -7.20 19.14 19.02
C LEU A 60 -6.24 19.19 20.22
N ALA A 61 -5.70 20.37 20.53
CA ALA A 61 -4.85 20.57 21.69
C ALA A 61 -5.57 20.29 23.01
N THR A 62 -6.84 20.68 23.12
CA THR A 62 -7.68 20.43 24.31
C THR A 62 -7.99 18.94 24.45
N GLU A 63 -8.34 18.26 23.36
CA GLU A 63 -8.65 16.83 23.34
C GLU A 63 -7.43 15.97 23.70
N VAL A 64 -6.25 16.30 23.17
CA VAL A 64 -4.98 15.65 23.54
C VAL A 64 -4.68 15.86 25.02
N MET A 65 -4.88 17.07 25.54
CA MET A 65 -4.61 17.40 26.94
C MET A 65 -5.62 16.77 27.91
N GLU A 66 -6.88 16.60 27.49
CA GLU A 66 -7.92 15.90 28.25
C GLU A 66 -7.68 14.38 28.26
N THR A 67 -7.31 13.82 27.10
CA THR A 67 -6.93 12.40 26.97
C THR A 67 -5.73 12.08 27.86
N ALA A 68 -4.71 12.94 27.86
CA ALA A 68 -3.53 12.80 28.72
C ALA A 68 -3.86 12.84 30.22
N GLN A 69 -4.89 13.59 30.63
CA GLN A 69 -5.33 13.67 32.03
C GLN A 69 -6.26 12.52 32.45
N ALA A 70 -6.99 11.93 31.51
CA ALA A 70 -7.91 10.81 31.76
C ALA A 70 -7.21 9.46 31.83
N MET A 71 -5.96 9.37 31.34
CA MET A 71 -5.13 8.19 31.53
C MET A 71 -4.53 8.19 32.95
N PRO A 72 -4.62 7.09 33.70
CA PRO A 72 -3.93 6.97 34.98
C PRO A 72 -2.43 7.18 34.77
N ASP A 73 -1.78 7.81 35.74
CA ASP A 73 -0.34 8.10 35.80
C ASP A 73 0.48 6.79 35.99
N GLU A 74 0.25 5.80 35.14
CA GLU A 74 1.25 4.79 34.84
C GLU A 74 2.34 5.52 34.06
N ARG A 75 3.57 5.50 34.59
CA ARG A 75 4.75 5.87 33.79
C ARG A 75 4.80 4.93 32.60
N MET A 76 4.17 5.32 31.50
CA MET A 76 4.57 4.86 30.20
C MET A 76 5.97 5.44 29.99
N GLU A 77 7.00 4.61 30.13
CA GLU A 77 8.33 4.88 29.58
C GLU A 77 8.30 4.77 28.05
N GLU A 78 7.18 5.12 27.43
CA GLU A 78 7.11 5.28 25.99
C GLU A 78 7.62 6.70 25.69
N PRO A 79 8.71 6.83 24.92
CA PRO A 79 9.20 8.14 24.56
C PRO A 79 8.07 8.85 23.81
N MET A 80 7.68 10.03 24.31
CA MET A 80 6.82 10.99 23.62
C MET A 80 7.17 10.98 22.12
N PRO A 81 6.19 10.93 21.19
CA PRO A 81 6.47 10.91 19.77
C PRO A 81 7.30 12.14 19.46
N THR A 82 8.60 11.91 19.27
CA THR A 82 9.52 12.98 18.92
C THR A 82 9.07 13.42 17.53
N GLU A 83 8.84 14.72 17.36
CA GLU A 83 8.44 15.39 16.11
C GLU A 83 9.48 15.26 14.97
N ARG A 84 10.25 14.17 14.94
CA ARG A 84 11.19 13.87 13.87
C ARG A 84 10.44 13.27 12.71
N ALA A 85 10.44 14.00 11.60
CA ALA A 85 10.11 13.44 10.30
C ALA A 85 10.96 12.17 10.04
N PRO A 86 10.39 11.16 9.37
CA PRO A 86 11.14 9.95 9.00
C PRO A 86 12.43 10.31 8.25
N GLU A 87 13.57 9.80 8.72
CA GLU A 87 14.87 10.04 8.10
C GLU A 87 15.16 8.95 7.06
N GLU A 88 15.35 9.31 5.79
CA GLU A 88 15.76 8.36 4.75
C GLU A 88 17.20 7.91 5.00
N VAL A 89 17.41 6.59 5.12
CA VAL A 89 18.74 6.02 5.37
C VAL A 89 19.29 5.20 4.21
N ARG A 90 18.43 4.70 3.31
CA ARG A 90 18.86 3.94 2.14
C ARG A 90 17.81 3.97 1.05
N THR A 91 18.25 3.92 -0.20
CA THR A 91 17.39 3.77 -1.38
C THR A 91 17.98 2.74 -2.34
N GLY A 92 17.13 2.22 -3.22
CA GLY A 92 17.48 1.36 -4.34
C GLY A 92 16.36 1.37 -5.39
N ASP A 93 16.74 1.15 -6.64
CA ASP A 93 15.79 1.13 -7.77
C ASP A 93 15.26 -0.29 -8.02
N PHE A 94 13.98 -0.38 -8.38
CA PHE A 94 13.43 -1.62 -8.92
C PHE A 94 13.90 -1.84 -10.36
N VAL A 95 14.20 -3.09 -10.68
CA VAL A 95 14.55 -3.54 -12.02
C VAL A 95 13.64 -4.69 -12.42
N GLY A 96 13.30 -4.77 -13.71
CA GLY A 96 12.53 -5.88 -14.25
C GLY A 96 13.29 -7.20 -14.14
N ALA A 97 12.56 -8.28 -13.87
CA ALA A 97 13.13 -9.63 -13.76
C ALA A 97 13.38 -10.25 -15.14
N ASP A 98 12.42 -10.10 -16.07
CA ASP A 98 12.53 -10.59 -17.44
C ASP A 98 11.66 -9.77 -18.42
N SER A 99 11.52 -10.24 -19.66
CA SER A 99 10.77 -9.56 -20.72
C SER A 99 9.25 -9.46 -20.46
N PHE A 100 8.71 -10.31 -19.60
CA PHE A 100 7.29 -10.37 -19.24
C PHE A 100 7.02 -9.87 -17.82
N HIS A 101 7.99 -9.96 -16.90
CA HIS A 101 7.88 -9.50 -15.51
C HIS A 101 8.70 -8.22 -15.32
N GLN A 102 8.11 -7.10 -15.74
CA GLN A 102 8.73 -5.78 -15.61
C GLN A 102 8.32 -5.13 -14.28
N GLY A 103 9.26 -4.44 -13.66
CA GLY A 103 9.08 -3.67 -12.43
C GLY A 103 9.96 -2.42 -12.43
N SER A 104 9.45 -1.32 -11.88
CA SER A 104 10.13 -0.03 -11.77
C SER A 104 9.67 0.74 -10.54
N GLY A 105 10.37 1.82 -10.20
CA GLY A 105 10.13 2.64 -9.00
C GLY A 105 11.31 2.54 -8.04
N GLN A 106 11.10 2.94 -6.79
CA GLN A 106 12.13 2.99 -5.76
C GLN A 106 11.70 2.26 -4.49
N ALA A 107 12.65 1.57 -3.86
CA ALA A 107 12.54 1.02 -2.51
C ALA A 107 13.38 1.87 -1.56
N ARG A 108 12.72 2.57 -0.63
CA ARG A 108 13.35 3.45 0.34
C ARG A 108 13.21 2.93 1.76
N ILE A 109 14.27 3.04 2.54
CA ILE A 109 14.27 2.68 3.96
C ILE A 109 14.36 3.97 4.76
N PHE A 110 13.38 4.18 5.65
CA PHE A 110 13.35 5.26 6.61
C PHE A 110 13.59 4.74 8.02
N VAL A 111 14.20 5.56 8.88
CA VAL A 111 14.18 5.40 10.33
C VAL A 111 13.14 6.35 10.90
N LEU A 112 12.17 5.82 11.65
CA LEU A 112 11.13 6.64 12.27
C LEU A 112 11.60 7.22 13.61
N ALA A 113 10.78 8.10 14.19
CA ALA A 113 11.05 8.75 15.47
C ALA A 113 11.26 7.76 16.63
N ASP A 114 10.59 6.60 16.58
CA ASP A 114 10.71 5.51 17.56
C ASP A 114 11.96 4.62 17.34
N GLY A 115 12.77 4.93 16.31
CA GLY A 115 13.95 4.17 15.93
C GLY A 115 13.68 2.89 15.13
N THR A 116 12.40 2.58 14.83
CA THR A 116 12.05 1.48 13.93
C THR A 116 12.39 1.81 12.48
N ARG A 117 12.34 0.81 11.60
CA ARG A 117 12.61 0.98 10.16
C ARG A 117 11.34 0.74 9.36
N LEU A 118 11.08 1.62 8.40
CA LEU A 118 10.01 1.47 7.43
C LEU A 118 10.61 1.27 6.04
N LEU A 119 10.15 0.24 5.33
CA LEU A 119 10.39 0.08 3.89
C LEU A 119 9.20 0.69 3.15
N ARG A 120 9.44 1.72 2.33
CA ARG A 120 8.44 2.36 1.48
C ARG A 120 8.75 2.09 0.02
N LEU A 121 7.73 1.69 -0.74
CA LEU A 121 7.83 1.52 -2.18
C LEU A 121 7.20 2.75 -2.83
N GLU A 122 7.98 3.49 -3.61
CA GLU A 122 7.56 4.75 -4.24
C GLU A 122 7.59 4.65 -5.75
N ASP A 123 6.59 5.27 -6.40
CA ASP A 123 6.38 5.17 -7.85
C ASP A 123 6.45 3.72 -8.35
N PHE A 124 6.05 2.79 -7.48
CA PHE A 124 6.21 1.36 -7.72
C PHE A 124 5.19 0.89 -8.74
N MET A 125 5.70 0.39 -9.86
CA MET A 125 4.90 -0.14 -10.95
C MET A 125 5.43 -1.51 -11.35
N VAL A 126 4.54 -2.48 -11.44
CA VAL A 126 4.86 -3.86 -11.80
C VAL A 126 3.83 -4.37 -12.79
N THR A 127 4.23 -5.32 -13.62
CA THR A 127 3.29 -6.02 -14.51
C THR A 127 2.21 -6.71 -13.68
N ASN A 128 0.93 -6.51 -14.03
CA ASN A 128 -0.18 -7.09 -13.28
C ASN A 128 -0.14 -8.62 -13.26
N GLY A 129 -0.24 -9.20 -12.06
CA GLY A 129 -0.24 -10.63 -11.79
C GLY A 129 -1.41 -11.05 -10.89
N PRO A 130 -1.52 -12.35 -10.55
CA PRO A 130 -2.59 -12.84 -9.67
C PRO A 130 -2.42 -12.39 -8.21
N ASP A 131 -1.19 -12.19 -7.76
CA ASP A 131 -0.86 -11.72 -6.41
C ASP A 131 0.51 -11.01 -6.39
N LEU A 132 0.78 -10.22 -5.34
CA LEU A 132 2.06 -9.55 -5.10
C LEU A 132 2.68 -10.07 -3.80
N HIS A 133 3.88 -10.62 -3.90
CA HIS A 133 4.69 -11.01 -2.75
C HIS A 133 6.01 -10.26 -2.74
N VAL A 134 6.42 -9.82 -1.54
CA VAL A 134 7.71 -9.15 -1.31
C VAL A 134 8.57 -10.07 -0.46
N LEU A 135 9.76 -10.39 -0.97
CA LEU A 135 10.72 -11.29 -0.32
C LEU A 135 12.04 -10.55 -0.13
N LEU A 136 12.73 -10.85 0.97
CA LEU A 136 14.05 -10.33 1.25
C LEU A 136 15.07 -11.45 0.99
N ALA A 137 15.92 -11.25 -0.01
CA ALA A 137 16.96 -12.20 -0.39
C ALA A 137 18.34 -11.75 0.11
N THR A 138 19.23 -12.71 0.33
CA THR A 138 20.63 -12.41 0.68
C THR A 138 21.52 -12.19 -0.54
N GLU A 139 21.14 -12.76 -1.69
CA GLU A 139 21.83 -12.55 -2.95
C GLU A 139 21.55 -11.14 -3.52
N PRO A 140 22.55 -10.47 -4.12
CA PRO A 140 22.36 -9.13 -4.68
C PRO A 140 21.40 -9.07 -5.87
N SER A 141 21.23 -10.19 -6.60
CA SER A 141 20.36 -10.27 -7.78
C SER A 141 19.77 -11.68 -7.90
N PRO A 142 18.81 -12.05 -7.04
CA PRO A 142 18.17 -13.36 -7.11
C PRO A 142 17.37 -13.48 -8.41
N ALA A 143 17.57 -14.58 -9.14
CA ALA A 143 16.90 -14.85 -10.41
C ALA A 143 15.85 -15.97 -10.30
N GLY A 144 15.87 -16.75 -9.22
CA GLY A 144 14.90 -17.81 -8.96
C GLY A 144 14.75 -18.15 -7.49
N GLN A 145 13.87 -19.11 -7.19
CA GLN A 145 13.62 -19.58 -5.81
C GLN A 145 14.87 -20.11 -5.10
N ASP A 146 15.82 -20.67 -5.86
CA ASP A 146 17.06 -21.21 -5.31
C ASP A 146 18.03 -20.12 -4.81
N ASP A 147 17.77 -18.85 -5.16
CA ASP A 147 18.60 -17.68 -4.80
C ASP A 147 18.01 -16.84 -3.65
N LEU A 148 16.85 -17.24 -3.10
CA LEU A 148 16.13 -16.52 -2.03
C LEU A 148 16.67 -16.83 -0.63
#